data_AF-A0A519N3K7-F1
#
_entry.id   AF-A0A519N3K7-F1
#
_cell.length_a   1.000
_cell.length_b   1.000
_cell.length_c   1.000
_cell.angle_alpha   90.00
_cell.angle_beta   90.00
_cell.angle_gamma   90.00
#
_symmetry.space_group_name_H-M   'P 1'
#
loop_
_entity.id
_entity.type
_entity.pdbx_description
1 polymer ?
#
loop_
_entity_poly.entity_id
_entity_poly.type
_entity_poly.pdbx_seq_one_letter_code
_entity_poly.pdbx_strand_id
1 'polypeptide(L)'
;MGLNRILAFVCAVALACALLPLPIGYYTFLRILVTIGAVSIVFQDVNEKKRFWAILFLIVAVLFNPVVPIYLYQKSKWTWIDIGVAIAFAVYGVSAHRPRNT
;
A
#
# COMPACT_ATOMS: atom_id res chain seq x y z
N MET A 1 17.74 -6.98 5.33
CA MET A 1 16.44 -6.71 4.69
C MET A 1 16.10 -5.25 4.96
N GLY A 2 15.77 -4.45 3.93
CA GLY A 2 15.34 -3.07 4.16
C GLY A 2 13.99 -3.03 4.88
N LEU A 3 13.85 -2.19 5.91
CA LEU A 3 12.63 -2.02 6.71
C LEU A 3 11.39 -1.82 5.83
N ASN A 4 11.52 -1.00 4.77
CA ASN A 4 10.43 -0.69 3.84
C ASN A 4 9.94 -1.89 3.03
N ARG A 5 10.80 -2.90 2.81
CA ARG A 5 10.34 -4.14 2.16
C ARG A 5 9.49 -4.98 3.07
N ILE A 6 9.87 -5.09 4.34
CA ILE A 6 9.09 -5.83 5.34
C ILE A 6 7.72 -5.15 5.46
N LEU A 7 7.71 -3.82 5.57
CA LEU A 7 6.47 -3.03 5.57
C LEU A 7 5.63 -3.27 4.32
N ALA A 8 6.24 -3.31 3.13
CA ALA A 8 5.52 -3.57 1.88
C ALA A 8 4.87 -4.95 1.86
N PHE A 9 5.59 -6.01 2.25
CA PHE A 9 5.02 -7.35 2.33
C PHE A 9 3.93 -7.46 3.40
N VAL A 10 4.11 -6.83 4.56
CA VAL A 10 3.08 -6.78 5.61
C VAL A 10 1.80 -6.10 5.10
N CYS A 11 1.93 -4.98 4.38
CA CYS A 11 0.78 -4.30 3.77
C CYS A 11 0.12 -5.17 2.70
N ALA A 12 0.89 -5.84 1.84
CA ALA A 12 0.35 -6.73 0.82
C ALA A 12 -0.44 -7.90 1.42
N VAL A 13 0.07 -8.54 2.47
CA VAL A 13 -0.63 -9.62 3.17
C VAL A 13 -1.89 -9.10 3.86
N ALA A 14 -1.83 -7.94 4.53
CA ALA A 14 -3.00 -7.35 5.17
C ALA A 14 -4.11 -7.00 4.14
N LEU A 15 -3.74 -6.46 2.98
CA LEU A 15 -4.69 -6.20 1.89
C LEU A 15 -5.28 -7.49 1.32
N ALA A 16 -4.49 -8.56 1.20
CA ALA A 16 -5.01 -9.87 0.78
C ALA A 16 -5.98 -10.45 1.82
N CYS A 17 -5.71 -10.29 3.11
CA CYS A 17 -6.63 -10.69 4.18
C CYS A 17 -7.94 -9.90 4.13
N ALA A 18 -7.93 -8.64 3.67
CA ALA A 18 -9.13 -7.81 3.52
C ALA A 18 -10.16 -8.37 2.51
N LEU A 19 -9.76 -9.32 1.66
CA LEU A 19 -10.66 -10.04 0.74
C LEU A 19 -11.64 -10.96 1.48
N LEU A 20 -11.28 -11.38 2.69
CA LEU A 20 -12.14 -12.18 3.54
C LEU A 20 -13.26 -11.30 4.16
N PRO A 21 -14.41 -11.89 4.52
CA PRO A 21 -15.48 -11.18 5.21
C PRO A 21 -15.08 -10.85 6.65
N LEU A 22 -14.25 -9.82 6.82
CA LEU A 22 -13.76 -9.34 8.12
C LEU A 22 -14.68 -8.26 8.71
N PRO A 23 -14.63 -8.06 10.05
CA PRO A 23 -15.41 -7.03 10.73
C PRO A 23 -15.00 -5.62 10.31
N ILE A 24 -15.92 -4.66 10.44
CA ILE A 24 -15.72 -3.26 10.00
C ILE A 24 -14.46 -2.61 10.60
N GLY A 25 -14.09 -2.98 11.83
CA GLY A 25 -12.88 -2.50 12.50
C GLY A 25 -11.58 -2.86 11.76
N TYR A 26 -11.54 -4.01 11.07
CA TYR A 26 -10.37 -4.43 10.30
C TYR A 26 -10.06 -3.44 9.18
N TYR A 27 -11.07 -2.91 8.49
CA TYR A 27 -10.89 -1.95 7.39
C TYR A 27 -10.33 -0.61 7.89
N THR A 28 -10.61 -0.23 9.14
CA THR A 28 -10.02 0.97 9.75
C THR A 28 -8.53 0.75 10.05
N PHE A 29 -8.19 -0.40 10.65
CA PHE A 29 -6.81 -0.79 10.86
C PHE A 29 -6.03 -0.88 9.54
N LEU A 30 -6.63 -1.50 8.53
CA LEU A 30 -6.05 -1.65 7.19
C LEU A 30 -5.70 -0.30 6.58
N ARG A 31 -6.62 0.67 6.64
CA ARG A 31 -6.40 2.04 6.16
C ARG A 31 -5.20 2.70 6.83
N ILE A 32 -5.09 2.61 8.15
CA ILE A 32 -3.96 3.15 8.91
C ILE A 32 -2.64 2.48 8.48
N LEU A 33 -2.62 1.14 8.46
CA LEU A 33 -1.44 0.36 8.10
C LEU A 33 -0.95 0.67 6.69
N VAL A 34 -1.86 0.63 5.71
CA VAL A 34 -1.57 0.90 4.30
C VAL A 34 -1.12 2.34 4.09
N THR A 35 -1.73 3.31 4.78
CA THR A 35 -1.30 4.71 4.71
C THR A 35 0.12 4.89 5.23
N ILE A 36 0.45 4.31 6.39
CA ILE A 36 1.80 4.38 6.96
C ILE A 36 2.82 3.72 6.02
N GLY A 37 2.50 2.54 5.49
CA GLY A 37 3.34 1.83 4.54
C GLY A 37 3.58 2.63 3.25
N ALA A 38 2.51 3.20 2.68
CA ALA A 38 2.58 4.00 1.46
C ALA A 38 3.41 5.28 1.68
N VAL A 39 3.16 6.03 2.75
CA VAL A 39 3.92 7.25 3.08
C VAL A 39 5.41 6.95 3.28
N SER A 40 5.75 5.85 3.96
CA SER A 40 7.14 5.43 4.16
C SER A 40 7.85 5.17 2.82
N ILE A 41 7.17 4.53 1.88
CA ILE A 41 7.68 4.28 0.52
C ILE A 41 7.85 5.59 -0.25
N VAL A 42 6.87 6.50 -0.20
CA VAL A 42 6.95 7.80 -0.86
C VAL A 42 8.16 8.59 -0.40
N PHE A 43 8.41 8.68 0.92
CA PHE A 43 9.58 9.38 1.45
C PHE A 43 10.90 8.78 0.96
N GLN A 44 10.99 7.45 0.88
CA GLN A 44 12.19 6.80 0.35
C GLN A 44 12.38 7.09 -1.15
N ASP A 45 11.32 6.89 -1.94
CA ASP A 45 11.41 6.96 -3.40
C ASP A 45 11.59 8.39 -3.93
N VAL A 46 11.10 9.40 -3.20
CA VAL A 46 11.40 10.81 -3.48
C VAL A 46 12.90 11.07 -3.36
N ASN A 47 13.56 10.51 -2.34
CA ASN A 47 15.01 10.65 -2.15
C ASN A 47 15.81 9.83 -3.19
N GLU A 48 15.32 8.66 -3.59
CA GLU A 48 15.95 7.79 -4.58
C GLU A 48 15.63 8.16 -6.04
N LYS A 49 14.94 9.29 -6.29
CA LYS A 49 14.47 9.76 -7.61
C LYS A 49 13.57 8.77 -8.36
N LYS A 50 12.95 7.81 -7.67
CA LYS A 50 11.97 6.86 -8.22
C LYS A 50 10.59 7.49 -8.33
N ARG A 51 10.44 8.50 -9.19
CA ARG A 51 9.21 9.30 -9.32
C ARG A 51 7.94 8.48 -9.58
N PHE A 52 8.04 7.41 -10.37
CA PHE A 52 6.87 6.58 -10.69
C PHE A 52 6.25 5.92 -9.44
N TRP A 53 7.08 5.22 -8.66
CA TRP A 53 6.62 4.54 -7.44
C TRP A 53 6.20 5.53 -6.35
N ALA A 54 6.91 6.66 -6.21
CA ALA A 54 6.52 7.74 -5.31
C ALA A 54 5.12 8.29 -5.64
N ILE A 55 4.81 8.56 -6.92
CA ILE A 55 3.49 9.07 -7.31
C ILE A 55 2.41 8.01 -7.10
N LEU A 56 2.68 6.75 -7.46
CA LEU A 56 1.73 5.66 -7.28
C LEU A 56 1.35 5.48 -5.80
N PHE A 57 2.35 5.39 -4.91
CA PHE A 57 2.10 5.23 -3.48
C PHE A 57 1.54 6.50 -2.81
N LEU A 58 1.78 7.68 -3.37
CA LEU A 58 1.12 8.90 -2.92
C LEU A 58 -0.40 8.82 -3.16
N ILE A 59 -0.82 8.33 -4.33
CA ILE A 59 -2.24 8.11 -4.64
C ILE A 59 -2.83 7.07 -3.68
N VAL A 60 -2.12 5.98 -3.42
CA VAL A 60 -2.54 4.95 -2.45
C VAL A 60 -2.71 5.54 -1.05
N ALA A 61 -1.75 6.36 -0.59
CA ALA A 61 -1.81 7.00 0.72
C ALA A 61 -3.03 7.92 0.86
N VAL A 62 -3.39 8.65 -0.20
CA VAL A 62 -4.61 9.47 -0.23
C VAL A 62 -5.86 8.59 -0.23
N LEU A 63 -5.88 7.53 -1.02
CA LEU A 63 -7.04 6.65 -1.17
C LEU A 63 -7.37 5.87 0.12
N PHE A 64 -6.34 5.43 0.85
CA PHE A 64 -6.48 4.68 2.10
C PHE A 64 -6.39 5.55 3.36
N ASN A 65 -6.39 6.89 3.22
CA ASN A 65 -6.23 7.80 4.34
C ASN A 65 -7.39 7.65 5.35
N PRO A 66 -7.11 7.33 6.63
CA PRO A 66 -8.16 7.18 7.65
C PRO A 66 -8.85 8.51 8.01
N VAL A 67 -8.22 9.66 7.78
CA VAL A 67 -8.74 10.99 8.15
C VAL A 67 -9.86 11.42 7.21
N VAL A 68 -9.72 11.12 5.91
CA VAL A 68 -10.72 11.45 4.89
C VAL A 68 -11.18 10.15 4.22
N PRO A 69 -12.10 9.40 4.86
CA PRO A 69 -12.56 8.14 4.32
C PRO A 69 -13.37 8.36 3.05
N ILE A 70 -12.89 7.80 1.94
CA ILE A 70 -13.65 7.74 0.69
C ILE A 70 -14.69 6.61 0.83
N TYR A 71 -15.94 6.90 0.50
CA TYR A 71 -17.01 5.91 0.50
C TYR A 71 -17.40 5.58 -0.94
N LEU A 72 -16.74 4.56 -1.50
CA LEU A 72 -17.30 3.88 -2.67
C LEU A 72 -18.46 3.02 -2.14
N TYR A 73 -19.70 3.49 -2.34
CA TYR A 73 -20.96 2.87 -1.89
C TYR A 73 -21.12 1.37 -2.22
N GLN A 74 -20.22 0.78 -3.02
CA GLN A 74 -20.20 -0.63 -3.38
C GLN A 74 -18.91 -1.30 -2.89
N LYS A 75 -19.06 -2.29 -2.01
CA LYS A 75 -17.94 -3.09 -1.48
C LYS A 75 -17.09 -3.74 -2.59
N SER A 76 -17.74 -4.18 -3.68
CA SER A 76 -17.05 -4.78 -4.83
C SER A 76 -16.00 -3.86 -5.46
N LYS A 77 -16.21 -2.54 -5.46
CA LYS A 77 -15.22 -1.58 -5.99
C LYS A 77 -13.96 -1.53 -5.11
N TRP A 78 -14.15 -1.55 -3.79
CA TRP A 78 -13.05 -1.61 -2.83
C TRP A 78 -12.24 -2.90 -2.97
N THR A 79 -12.88 -4.04 -3.20
CA THR A 79 -12.17 -5.31 -3.41
C THR A 79 -11.17 -5.23 -4.57
N TRP A 80 -11.57 -4.67 -5.72
CA TRP A 80 -10.66 -4.53 -6.86
C TRP A 80 -9.49 -3.57 -6.58
N ILE A 81 -9.75 -2.50 -5.83
CA ILE A 81 -8.72 -1.56 -5.38
C ILE A 81 -7.74 -2.25 -4.44
N ASP A 82 -8.24 -2.95 -3.42
CA ASP A 82 -7.43 -3.66 -2.43
C ASP A 82 -6.51 -4.68 -3.10
N ILE A 83 -7.01 -5.43 -4.08
CA ILE A 83 -6.20 -6.36 -4.89
C ILE A 83 -5.11 -5.62 -5.65
N GLY A 84 -5.45 -4.55 -6.37
CA GLY A 84 -4.49 -3.76 -7.14
C GLY A 84 -3.38 -3.17 -6.26
N VAL A 85 -3.75 -2.67 -5.09
CA VAL A 85 -2.81 -2.10 -4.11
C VAL A 85 -1.95 -3.19 -3.48
N ALA A 86 -2.51 -4.36 -3.18
CA ALA A 86 -1.75 -5.51 -2.66
C ALA A 86 -0.65 -5.94 -3.64
N ILE A 87 -0.99 -6.03 -4.93
CA ILE A 87 -0.04 -6.34 -6.00
C ILE A 87 1.03 -5.25 -6.10
N ALA A 88 0.64 -3.98 -6.05
CA ALA A 88 1.59 -2.87 -6.10
C ALA A 88 2.62 -2.92 -4.96
N PHE A 89 2.18 -3.19 -3.72
CA PHE A 89 3.06 -3.39 -2.58
C PHE A 89 3.98 -4.60 -2.75
N ALA A 90 3.45 -5.74 -3.23
CA ALA A 90 4.24 -6.94 -3.47
C ALA A 90 5.32 -6.71 -4.55
N VAL A 91 4.95 -6.13 -5.69
CA VAL A 91 5.88 -5.81 -6.78
C VAL A 91 6.93 -4.81 -6.33
N TYR A 92 6.55 -3.79 -5.56
CA TYR A 92 7.51 -2.85 -4.97
C TYR A 92 8.49 -3.56 -4.04
N GLY A 93 8.00 -4.41 -3.13
CA GLY A 93 8.83 -5.19 -2.21
C GLY A 93 9.86 -6.07 -2.92
N VAL A 94 9.50 -6.68 -4.06
CA VAL A 94 10.41 -7.47 -4.90
C VAL A 94 11.36 -6.56 -5.70
N SER A 95 10.86 -5.48 -6.31
CA SER A 95 11.64 -4.57 -7.17
C SER A 95 12.66 -3.76 -6.39
N ALA A 96 12.34 -3.42 -5.14
CA ALA A 96 13.29 -2.83 -4.19
C ALA A 96 14.49 -3.76 -3.91
N HIS A 97 14.49 -5.01 -4.40
CA HIS A 97 15.64 -5.92 -4.37
C HIS A 97 16.69 -5.73 -5.43
N ARG A 98 16.44 -5.02 -6.52
CA ARG A 98 17.49 -4.88 -7.53
C ARG A 98 18.66 -4.08 -6.94
N PRO A 99 19.84 -4.69 -6.64
CA PRO A 99 21.01 -3.88 -6.38
C PRO A 99 21.23 -3.09 -7.66
N ARG A 100 21.30 -1.77 -7.52
CA ARG A 100 21.67 -0.89 -8.61
C ARG A 100 23.13 -1.19 -8.93
N ASN A 101 23.37 -2.14 -9.84
CA ASN A 101 24.68 -2.34 -10.45
C ASN A 101 24.88 -1.18 -11.43
N THR A 102 25.46 -0.10 -10.94
CA THR A 102 26.25 0.80 -11.76
C THR A 102 27.70 0.44 -11.54
#